data_AF-A0A536A9L3-F1
#
_entry.id   AF-A0A536A9L3-F1
#
_cell.length_a   1.000
_cell.length_b   1.000
_cell.length_c   1.000
_cell.angle_alpha   90.00
_cell.angle_beta   90.00
_cell.angle_gamma   90.00
#
_symmetry.space_group_name_H-M   'P 1'
#
loop_
_entity.id
_entity.type
_entity.pdbx_description
1 polymer ?
#
loop_
_entity_poly.entity_id
_entity_poly.type
_entity_poly.pdbx_seq_one_letter_code
_entity_poly.pdbx_strand_id
1 'polypeptide(L)'
;FFIRDKVCFVNYMDDHHDDGRLALWCACPPGMREGLVKAEPEHYFVPPYVGVRGWIGVRLDRGIDWDDVERVIREAYLAVAPKKIAAAFLDR
;
A
#
# COMPACT_ATOMS: atom_id res chain seq x y z
N PHE A 1 -1.26 -2.70 -9.97
CA PHE A 1 -0.19 -1.82 -10.48
C PHE A 1 1.15 -2.51 -10.35
N PHE A 2 1.98 -2.44 -11.39
CA PHE A 2 3.19 -3.26 -11.50
C PHE A 2 4.41 -2.43 -11.90
N ILE A 3 5.58 -2.81 -11.40
CA ILE A 3 6.87 -2.33 -11.90
C ILE A 3 7.24 -3.20 -13.09
N ARG A 4 7.33 -2.59 -14.28
CA ARG A 4 7.67 -3.25 -15.56
C ARG A 4 6.84 -4.51 -15.83
N ASP A 5 5.54 -4.45 -15.51
CA ASP A 5 4.57 -5.56 -15.67
C ASP A 5 4.95 -6.87 -14.97
N LYS A 6 5.86 -6.81 -13.98
CA LYS A 6 6.41 -8.01 -13.32
C LYS A 6 6.16 -8.02 -11.82
N VAL A 7 6.44 -6.91 -11.14
CA VAL A 7 6.37 -6.85 -9.67
C VAL A 7 5.16 -6.03 -9.25
N CYS A 8 4.14 -6.68 -8.68
CA CYS A 8 2.99 -5.98 -8.14
C CYS A 8 3.37 -5.24 -6.85
N PHE A 9 2.92 -4.00 -6.72
CA PHE A 9 3.16 -3.17 -5.53
C PHE A 9 1.89 -2.53 -4.96
N VAL A 10 0.84 -2.38 -5.79
CA VAL A 10 -0.48 -1.90 -5.37
C VAL A 10 -1.57 -2.68 -6.11
N ASN A 11 -2.66 -3.03 -5.43
CA ASN A 11 -3.92 -3.42 -6.06
C ASN A 11 -5.03 -2.45 -5.67
N TYR A 12 -5.90 -2.11 -6.60
CA TYR A 12 -7.15 -1.42 -6.32
C TYR A 12 -8.23 -2.46 -6.00
N MET A 13 -9.03 -2.19 -4.98
CA MET A 13 -10.07 -3.06 -4.48
C MET A 13 -11.33 -2.23 -4.29
N ASP A 14 -12.43 -2.73 -4.83
CA ASP A 14 -13.75 -2.18 -4.67
C ASP A 14 -14.66 -3.32 -4.21
N ASP A 15 -15.08 -3.23 -2.96
CA ASP A 15 -15.95 -4.19 -2.28
C ASP A 15 -15.42 -5.64 -2.36
N HIS A 16 -14.21 -5.86 -1.83
CA HIS A 16 -13.52 -7.13 -1.98
C HIS A 16 -14.18 -8.21 -1.11
N HIS A 17 -14.94 -9.11 -1.76
CA HIS A 17 -15.77 -10.12 -1.08
C HIS A 17 -16.84 -9.49 -0.17
N ASP A 18 -17.54 -8.48 -0.67
CA ASP A 18 -18.62 -7.78 0.04
C ASP A 18 -18.13 -7.17 1.39
N ASP A 19 -16.85 -6.79 1.46
CA ASP A 19 -16.24 -6.22 2.67
C ASP A 19 -16.56 -4.74 2.91
N GLY A 20 -17.27 -4.10 1.97
CA GLY A 20 -17.74 -2.72 2.05
C GLY A 20 -16.59 -1.71 2.03
N ARG A 21 -15.48 -2.03 1.36
CA ARG A 21 -14.29 -1.16 1.28
C ARG A 21 -13.98 -0.75 -0.15
N LEU A 22 -13.81 0.56 -0.34
CA LEU A 22 -13.05 1.10 -1.45
C LEU A 22 -11.60 1.30 -0.98
N ALA A 23 -10.65 0.54 -1.50
CA ALA A 23 -9.32 0.49 -0.93
C ALA A 23 -8.18 0.27 -1.93
N LEU A 24 -6.98 0.69 -1.53
CA LEU A 24 -5.74 0.19 -2.10
C LEU A 24 -5.14 -0.86 -1.18
N TRP A 25 -4.61 -1.94 -1.74
CA TRP A 25 -3.73 -2.85 -1.04
C TRP A 25 -2.31 -2.62 -1.53
N CYS A 26 -1.43 -2.21 -0.64
CA CYS A 26 -0.08 -1.77 -0.95
C CYS A 26 0.94 -2.70 -0.31
N ALA A 27 2.03 -3.01 -1.03
CA ALA A 27 3.23 -3.52 -0.37
C ALA A 27 3.66 -2.53 0.72
N CYS A 28 4.19 -3.01 1.84
CA CYS A 28 4.58 -2.15 2.95
C CYS A 28 5.99 -2.49 3.40
N PRO A 29 6.87 -1.50 3.65
CA PRO A 29 8.17 -1.76 4.23
C PRO A 29 8.04 -2.36 5.64
N PRO A 30 9.00 -3.22 6.07
CA PRO A 30 8.96 -3.81 7.41
C PRO A 30 8.85 -2.76 8.52
N GLY A 31 7.96 -3.01 9.48
CA GLY A 31 7.78 -2.14 10.66
C GLY A 31 6.86 -0.92 10.44
N MET A 32 6.47 -0.59 9.21
CA MET A 32 5.54 0.52 8.95
C MET A 32 4.08 0.12 9.17
N ARG A 33 3.70 -1.10 8.75
CA ARG A 33 2.30 -1.56 8.76
C ARG A 33 1.66 -1.51 10.14
N GLU A 34 2.30 -2.09 11.14
CA GLU A 34 1.77 -2.16 12.49
C GLU A 34 1.58 -0.77 13.11
N GLY A 35 2.50 0.16 12.82
CA GLY A 35 2.43 1.53 13.28
C GLY A 35 1.22 2.26 12.71
N LEU A 36 1.03 2.20 11.38
CA LEU A 36 -0.08 2.87 10.69
C LEU A 36 -1.44 2.29 11.08
N VAL A 37 -1.58 0.96 11.11
CA VAL A 37 -2.83 0.30 11.51
C VAL A 37 -3.20 0.62 12.96
N LYS A 38 -2.20 0.77 13.84
CA LYS A 38 -2.44 1.14 15.23
C LYS A 38 -2.80 2.62 15.40
N ALA A 39 -2.12 3.50 14.67
CA ALA A 39 -2.31 4.94 14.78
C ALA A 39 -3.62 5.42 14.15
N GLU A 40 -3.96 4.89 12.98
CA GLU A 40 -5.06 5.37 12.14
C GLU A 40 -5.92 4.19 11.63
N PRO A 41 -6.56 3.42 12.53
CA PRO A 41 -7.30 2.19 12.17
C PRO A 41 -8.55 2.43 11.31
N GLU A 42 -9.05 3.67 11.22
CA GLU A 42 -10.13 4.01 10.28
C GLU A 42 -9.66 4.04 8.83
N HIS A 43 -8.39 4.38 8.60
CA HIS A 43 -7.78 4.52 7.28
C HIS A 43 -6.96 3.29 6.88
N TYR A 44 -6.36 2.58 7.83
CA TYR A 44 -5.46 1.47 7.54
C TYR A 44 -5.89 0.15 8.16
N PHE A 45 -5.68 -0.94 7.43
CA PHE A 45 -5.99 -2.30 7.89
C PHE A 45 -5.00 -3.33 7.35
N VAL A 46 -5.09 -4.56 7.86
CA VAL A 46 -4.33 -5.70 7.34
C VAL A 46 -5.20 -6.43 6.30
N PRO A 47 -4.83 -6.43 5.01
CA PRO A 47 -5.62 -7.06 3.95
C PRO A 47 -5.51 -8.60 4.01
N PRO A 48 -6.55 -9.34 3.62
CA PRO A 48 -6.50 -10.78 3.54
C PRO A 48 -5.46 -11.23 2.49
N TYR A 49 -4.92 -12.44 2.67
CA TYR A 49 -3.94 -13.12 1.80
C TYR A 49 -2.55 -12.48 1.69
N VAL A 50 -2.48 -11.17 1.49
CA VAL A 50 -1.22 -10.43 1.33
C VAL A 50 -0.77 -9.77 2.63
N GLY A 51 -1.63 -9.70 3.65
CA GLY A 51 -1.25 -9.25 5.00
C GLY A 51 -0.12 -10.08 5.62
N VAL A 52 -0.11 -11.41 5.39
CA VAL A 52 1.01 -12.28 5.82
C VAL A 52 2.32 -12.00 5.08
N ARG A 53 2.24 -11.32 3.93
CA ARG A 53 3.39 -10.82 3.16
C ARG A 53 3.76 -9.38 3.56
N GLY A 54 3.16 -8.87 4.62
CA GLY A 54 3.42 -7.53 5.15
C GLY A 54 2.65 -6.41 4.44
N TRP A 55 1.71 -6.70 3.55
CA TRP A 55 0.96 -5.65 2.84
C TRP A 55 -0.02 -4.91 3.75
N ILE A 56 -0.33 -3.66 3.42
CA ILE A 56 -1.27 -2.79 4.13
C ILE A 56 -2.45 -2.42 3.23
N GLY A 57 -3.65 -2.35 3.80
CA GLY A 57 -4.85 -1.84 3.16
C GLY A 57 -5.04 -0.37 3.53
N VAL A 58 -5.43 0.46 2.55
CA VAL A 58 -5.67 1.90 2.68
C VAL A 58 -7.10 2.18 2.23
N ARG A 59 -7.96 2.69 3.12
CA ARG A 59 -9.36 3.01 2.84
C ARG A 59 -9.46 4.36 2.14
N LEU A 60 -9.97 4.36 0.92
CA LEU A 60 -10.21 5.57 0.13
C LEU A 60 -11.59 6.20 0.41
N ASP A 61 -12.50 5.43 1.00
CA ASP A 61 -13.87 5.82 1.35
C ASP A 61 -14.01 6.42 2.76
N ARG A 62 -12.90 6.77 3.40
CA ARG A 62 -12.87 7.26 4.80
C ARG A 62 -12.24 8.65 4.95
N GLY A 63 -12.14 9.40 3.84
CA GLY A 63 -11.64 10.77 3.85
C GLY A 63 -10.15 10.89 4.18
N ILE A 64 -9.35 9.87 3.83
CA ILE A 64 -7.89 9.91 3.96
C ILE A 64 -7.30 11.06 3.11
N ASP A 65 -6.25 11.71 3.60
CA ASP A 65 -5.52 12.73 2.86
C ASP A 65 -4.82 12.12 1.62
N TRP A 66 -4.83 12.85 0.50
CA TRP A 66 -4.19 12.40 -0.73
C TRP A 66 -2.66 12.37 -0.62
N ASP A 67 -2.06 13.20 0.23
CA ASP A 67 -0.61 13.15 0.49
C ASP A 67 -0.23 11.86 1.23
N ASP A 68 -1.10 11.35 2.10
CA ASP A 68 -0.89 10.06 2.76
C ASP A 68 -1.06 8.89 1.78
N VAL A 69 -2.05 8.97 0.89
CA VAL A 69 -2.22 7.98 -0.19
C VAL A 69 -0.98 7.96 -1.09
N GLU A 70 -0.50 9.12 -1.52
CA GLU A 70 0.71 9.29 -2.32
C GLU A 70 1.93 8.70 -1.61
N ARG A 71 2.10 9.00 -0.33
CA ARG A 71 3.16 8.45 0.51
C ARG A 71 3.10 6.93 0.57
N VAL A 72 1.95 6.32 0.86
CA VAL A 72 1.87 4.86 0.96
C VAL A 72 2.16 4.17 -0.37
N ILE A 73 1.67 4.73 -1.49
CA ILE A 73 1.98 4.21 -2.83
C ILE A 73 3.48 4.32 -3.13
N ARG A 74 4.11 5.45 -2.79
CA ARG A 74 5.55 5.66 -2.96
C ARG A 74 6.37 4.66 -2.16
N GLU A 75 6.04 4.46 -0.89
CA GLU A 75 6.72 3.49 -0.03
C GLU A 75 6.51 2.05 -0.53
N ALA A 76 5.31 1.72 -1.03
CA ALA A 76 5.03 0.43 -1.63
C ALA A 76 5.89 0.16 -2.87
N TYR A 77 6.05 1.16 -3.73
CA TYR A 77 6.93 1.10 -4.89
C TYR A 77 8.37 0.83 -4.45
N LEU A 78 8.91 1.63 -3.54
CA LEU A 78 10.28 1.51 -3.05
C LEU A 78 10.56 0.18 -2.34
N ALA A 79 9.57 -0.35 -1.61
CA ALA A 79 9.69 -1.60 -0.88
C ALA A 79 9.95 -2.82 -1.78
N VAL A 80 9.46 -2.81 -3.03
CA VAL A 80 9.57 -3.94 -3.95
C VAL A 80 10.35 -3.63 -5.24
N ALA A 81 10.71 -2.37 -5.46
CA ALA A 81 11.48 -1.96 -6.62
C ALA A 81 12.88 -2.61 -6.61
N PRO A 82 13.35 -3.12 -7.76
CA PRO A 82 14.75 -3.48 -7.93
C PRO A 82 15.66 -2.29 -7.61
N LYS A 83 16.79 -2.53 -6.93
CA LYS A 83 17.70 -1.47 -6.41
C LYS A 83 18.00 -0.34 -7.41
N LYS A 84 18.27 -0.67 -8.67
CA LYS A 84 18.57 0.33 -9.72
C LYS A 84 17.37 1.22 -10.04
N ILE A 85 16.16 0.67 -10.01
CA ILE A 85 14.92 1.42 -10.25
C ILE A 85 14.60 2.30 -9.05
N ALA A 86 14.75 1.77 -7.83
CA ALA A 86 14.56 2.54 -6.61
C ALA A 86 15.52 3.74 -6.53
N ALA A 87 16.81 3.54 -6.80
CA ALA A 87 17.80 4.62 -6.81
C ALA A 87 17.40 5.74 -7.81
N ALA A 88 17.06 5.37 -9.05
CA ALA A 88 16.65 6.33 -10.06
C ALA A 88 15.33 7.07 -9.75
N PHE A 89 14.50 6.55 -8.84
CA PHE A 89 13.30 7.23 -8.35
C PHE A 89 13.65 8.26 -7.27
N LEU A 90 14.60 7.94 -6.39
CA LEU A 90 15.04 8.81 -5.28
C LEU A 90 15.93 9.97 -5.75
N ASP A 91 16.58 9.83 -6.91
CA ASP A 91 17.44 10.86 -7.51
C ASP A 91 16.64 11.95 -8.28
N ARG A 92 15.31 11.96 -8.19
CA ARG A 92 14.41 12.93 -8.84
C ARG A 92 13.84 13.90 -7.83
#